data_AF-A0A534G0A5-F1
#
_entry.id   AF-A0A534G0A5-F1
#
_cell.length_a   1.000
_cell.length_b   1.000
_cell.length_c   1.000
_cell.angle_alpha   90.00
_cell.angle_beta   90.00
_cell.angle_gamma   90.00
#
_symmetry.space_group_name_H-M   'P 1'
#
loop_
_entity.id
_entity.type
_entity.pdbx_description
1 polymer ?
#
loop_
_entity_poly.entity_id
_entity_poly.type
_entity_poly.pdbx_seq_one_letter_code
_entity_poly.pdbx_strand_id
1 'polypeptide(L)'
;PRLRNTRAPLPMQALTALAPLVAFFATYRLRGLYAATAVLMAAMVLVLALDWLRHRRIPALHALSAVLVLVFGSATLLLHNRLFIQWKPTVLFWALGLAFLASSRIGERTLTERLLAPALGERLRASPAQWQRLNLSSGVLYALLGALNLVVAYNA
;
A
#
# COMPACT_ATOMS: atom_id res chain seq x y z
N PRO A 1 -7.17 -28.68 19.58
CA PRO A 1 -7.04 -27.27 19.99
C PRO A 1 -5.59 -26.95 20.43
N ARG A 2 -4.72 -26.61 19.48
CA ARG A 2 -3.36 -26.13 19.79
C ARG A 2 -3.46 -24.67 20.20
N LEU A 3 -3.29 -24.40 21.50
CA LEU A 3 -3.22 -23.03 22.03
C LEU A 3 -2.02 -22.33 21.39
N ARG A 4 -2.32 -21.43 20.45
CA ARG A 4 -1.36 -20.53 19.83
C ARG A 4 -0.86 -19.63 20.96
N ASN A 5 0.36 -19.87 21.41
CA ASN A 5 1.01 -19.12 22.48
C ASN A 5 1.30 -17.70 21.98
N THR A 6 0.29 -16.82 22.01
CA THR A 6 0.43 -15.39 21.79
C THR A 6 1.01 -14.75 23.05
N ARG A 7 2.30 -14.98 23.30
CA ARG A 7 3.03 -14.14 24.26
C ARG A 7 2.98 -12.72 23.71
N ALA A 8 2.29 -11.82 24.42
CA ALA A 8 2.37 -10.40 24.13
C ALA A 8 3.86 -9.99 24.12
N PRO A 9 4.32 -9.21 23.13
CA PRO A 9 5.71 -8.78 23.09
C PRO A 9 6.03 -8.00 24.36
N LEU A 10 7.16 -8.32 24.99
CA LEU A 10 7.62 -7.62 26.19
C LEU A 10 7.81 -6.12 25.88
N PRO A 11 7.65 -5.20 26.85
CA PRO A 11 7.69 -3.75 26.61
C PRO A 11 8.96 -3.27 25.89
N MET A 12 10.09 -3.94 26.13
CA MET A 12 11.35 -3.66 25.44
C MET A 12 11.30 -3.93 23.93
N GLN A 13 10.57 -4.96 23.50
CA GLN A 13 10.40 -5.34 22.09
C GLN A 13 9.46 -4.37 21.36
N ALA A 14 8.44 -3.88 22.05
CA ALA A 14 7.56 -2.83 21.52
C ALA A 14 8.34 -1.53 21.28
N LEU A 15 9.26 -1.17 22.19
CA LEU A 15 10.10 0.02 22.04
C LEU A 15 11.03 -0.08 20.81
N THR A 16 11.67 -1.23 20.59
CA THR A 16 12.52 -1.46 19.42
C THR A 16 11.73 -1.52 18.11
N ALA A 17 10.47 -1.97 18.15
CA ALA A 17 9.59 -1.97 16.99
C ALA A 17 9.09 -0.56 16.63
N LEU A 18 8.93 0.32 17.62
CA LEU A 18 8.45 1.69 17.43
C LEU A 18 9.57 2.69 17.15
N ALA A 19 10.80 2.43 17.57
CA ALA A 19 11.92 3.35 17.40
C ALA A 19 12.14 3.82 15.95
N PRO A 20 12.13 2.93 14.91
CA PRO A 20 12.28 3.36 13.52
C PRO A 20 11.13 4.27 13.06
N LEU A 21 9.91 3.99 13.54
CA LEU A 21 8.71 4.77 13.21
C LEU A 21 8.75 6.17 13.81
N VAL A 22 9.15 6.29 15.08
CA VAL A 22 9.31 7.58 15.74
C VAL A 22 10.41 8.40 15.06
N ALA A 23 11.55 7.78 14.74
CA ALA A 23 12.64 8.44 14.03
C ALA A 23 12.22 8.93 12.63
N PHE A 24 11.42 8.14 11.91
CA PHE A 24 10.83 8.54 10.64
C PHE A 24 9.95 9.78 10.77
N PHE A 25 8.95 9.75 11.66
CA PHE A 25 8.01 10.87 11.80
C PHE A 25 8.68 12.16 12.28
N ALA A 26 9.62 12.06 13.24
CA ALA A 26 10.39 13.19 13.71
C ALA A 26 11.19 13.84 12.56
N THR A 27 11.89 13.01 11.78
CA THR A 27 12.69 13.51 10.64
C THR A 27 11.80 14.05 9.53
N TYR A 28 10.65 13.42 9.26
CA TYR A 28 9.71 13.86 8.24
C TYR A 28 9.23 15.29 8.50
N ARG A 29 8.91 15.60 9.77
CA ARG A 29 8.44 16.92 10.16
C ARG A 29 9.50 18.01 9.98
N LEU A 30 10.77 17.67 10.15
CA LEU A 30 11.89 18.63 10.16
C LEU A 30 12.58 18.78 8.81
N ARG A 31 12.71 17.68 8.05
CA ARG A 31 13.57 17.59 6.85
C ARG A 31 12.90 16.94 5.65
N GLY A 32 11.60 16.63 5.75
CA GLY A 32 10.82 16.08 4.65
C GLY A 32 11.03 14.59 4.40
N LEU A 33 10.39 14.08 3.35
CA LEU A 33 10.22 12.66 3.09
C LEU A 33 11.52 11.90 2.83
N TYR A 34 12.39 12.42 1.96
CA TYR A 34 13.61 11.70 1.58
C TYR A 34 14.55 11.51 2.76
N ALA A 35 14.75 12.54 3.57
CA ALA A 35 15.53 12.45 4.80
C ALA A 35 14.91 11.45 5.79
N ALA A 36 13.58 11.47 5.94
CA ALA A 36 12.88 10.54 6.80
C ALA A 36 13.04 9.08 6.34
N THR A 37 12.92 8.81 5.05
CA THR A 37 13.12 7.48 4.48
C THR A 37 14.55 6.98 4.68
N ALA A 38 15.56 7.82 4.48
CA ALA A 38 16.96 7.47 4.75
C ALA A 38 17.19 7.13 6.23
N VAL A 39 16.64 7.93 7.14
CA VAL A 39 16.73 7.68 8.59
C VAL A 39 16.02 6.40 8.98
N LEU A 40 14.84 6.12 8.41
CA LEU A 40 14.11 4.87 8.66
C LEU A 40 14.91 3.65 8.20
N MET A 41 15.53 3.72 7.02
CA MET A 41 16.40 2.65 6.52
C MET A 41 17.60 2.42 7.45
N ALA A 42 18.28 3.48 7.87
CA ALA A 42 19.41 3.39 8.81
C ALA A 42 18.97 2.80 10.16
N ALA A 43 17.82 3.22 10.68
CA ALA A 43 17.25 2.71 11.92
C ALA A 43 16.92 1.21 11.84
N MET A 44 16.35 0.74 10.71
CA MET A 44 16.08 -0.68 10.52
C MET A 44 17.34 -1.54 10.45
N VAL A 45 18.39 -1.04 9.79
CA VAL A 45 19.71 -1.71 9.77
C VAL A 45 20.30 -1.78 11.18
N LEU A 46 20.17 -0.70 11.96
CA LEU A 46 20.65 -0.67 13.35
C LEU A 46 19.88 -1.65 14.24
N VAL A 47 18.54 -1.74 14.09
CA VAL A 47 17.72 -2.72 14.84
C VAL A 47 18.17 -4.15 14.51
N LEU A 48 18.37 -4.48 13.23
CA LEU A 48 18.88 -5.79 12.82
C LEU A 48 20.27 -6.11 13.41
N ALA A 49 21.18 -5.13 13.40
CA ALA A 49 22.52 -5.28 13.94
C ALA A 49 22.48 -5.51 15.46
N LEU A 50 21.61 -4.79 16.19
CA LEU A 50 21.39 -4.96 17.62
C LEU A 50 20.78 -6.32 17.96
N ASP A 51 19.80 -6.79 17.18
CA ASP A 51 19.21 -8.11 17.35
C ASP A 51 20.24 -9.22 17.15
N TRP A 52 21.06 -9.09 16.11
CA TRP A 52 22.13 -10.05 15.84
C TRP A 52 23.19 -10.03 16.93
N LEU A 53 23.62 -8.86 17.42
CA LEU A 53 24.64 -8.76 18.46
C LEU A 53 24.16 -9.30 19.82
N ARG A 54 22.90 -9.04 20.20
CA ARG A 54 22.34 -9.44 21.50
C ARG A 54 21.87 -10.88 21.54
N HIS A 55 21.21 -11.35 20.48
CA HIS A 55 20.52 -12.62 20.48
C HIS A 55 21.13 -13.65 19.51
N ARG A 56 22.16 -13.26 18.74
CA ARG A 56 22.79 -14.09 17.67
C ARG A 56 21.76 -14.64 16.67
N ARG A 57 20.57 -14.05 16.64
CA ARG A 57 19.41 -14.46 15.86
C ARG A 57 18.61 -13.23 15.47
N ILE A 58 18.19 -13.18 14.23
CA ILE A 58 17.36 -12.10 13.71
C ILE A 58 15.90 -12.57 13.75
N PRO A 59 14.99 -11.87 14.45
CA PRO A 59 13.57 -12.17 14.42
C PRO A 59 13.02 -12.06 13.00
N ALA A 60 12.27 -13.06 12.54
CA ALA A 60 11.74 -13.10 11.17
C ALA A 60 10.91 -11.85 10.80
N LEU A 61 10.17 -11.31 11.76
CA LEU A 61 9.39 -10.09 11.58
C LEU A 61 10.29 -8.86 11.33
N HIS A 62 11.37 -8.70 12.10
CA HIS A 62 12.30 -7.58 11.95
C HIS A 62 13.07 -7.67 10.62
N ALA A 63 13.49 -8.89 10.23
CA ALA A 63 14.08 -9.16 8.92
C ALA A 63 13.13 -8.78 7.78
N LEU A 64 11.88 -9.24 7.84
CA LEU A 64 10.88 -8.93 6.83
C LEU A 64 10.63 -7.42 6.73
N SER A 65 10.40 -6.74 7.87
CA SER A 65 10.21 -5.29 7.90
C SER A 65 11.41 -4.54 7.33
N ALA A 66 12.63 -4.95 7.66
CA ALA A 66 13.83 -4.31 7.15
C ALA A 66 13.98 -4.51 5.64
N VAL A 67 13.72 -5.72 5.12
CA VAL A 67 13.73 -5.97 3.67
C VAL A 67 12.71 -5.08 2.96
N LEU A 68 11.47 -5.00 3.45
CA LEU A 68 10.47 -4.11 2.86
C LEU A 68 10.91 -2.65 2.89
N VAL A 69 11.34 -2.15 4.05
CA VAL A 69 11.79 -0.77 4.22
C VAL A 69 12.98 -0.46 3.31
N LEU A 70 13.95 -1.36 3.21
CA LEU A 70 15.11 -1.18 2.35
C LEU A 70 14.73 -1.23 0.88
N VAL A 71 13.92 -2.17 0.42
CA VAL A 71 13.51 -2.26 -0.99
C VAL A 71 12.69 -1.04 -1.41
N PHE A 72 11.63 -0.72 -0.66
CA PHE A 72 10.75 0.41 -0.98
C PHE A 72 11.42 1.76 -0.69
N GLY A 73 12.24 1.85 0.35
CA GLY A 73 13.00 3.04 0.70
C GLY A 73 14.11 3.32 -0.31
N SER A 74 14.84 2.29 -0.75
CA SER A 74 15.84 2.43 -1.82
C SER A 74 15.20 2.85 -3.12
N ALA A 75 14.04 2.30 -3.49
CA ALA A 75 13.29 2.79 -4.65
C ALA A 75 12.91 4.27 -4.48
N THR A 76 12.44 4.66 -3.29
CA THR A 76 12.08 6.06 -3.01
C THR A 76 13.28 7.01 -3.11
N LEU A 77 14.46 6.58 -2.64
CA LEU A 77 15.69 7.37 -2.71
C LEU A 77 16.31 7.33 -4.11
N LEU A 78 16.56 6.17 -4.71
CA LEU A 78 17.21 6.04 -6.02
C LEU A 78 16.46 6.76 -7.13
N LEU A 79 15.12 6.68 -7.11
CA LEU A 79 14.33 7.37 -8.10
C LEU A 79 14.35 8.89 -7.90
N HIS A 80 14.66 9.40 -6.68
CA HIS A 80 14.72 10.84 -6.31
C HIS A 80 13.54 11.69 -6.83
N ASN A 81 12.45 11.05 -7.25
CA ASN A 81 11.45 11.68 -8.08
C ASN A 81 10.10 11.60 -7.38
N ARG A 82 9.61 12.77 -6.99
CA ARG A 82 8.27 12.98 -6.41
C ARG A 82 7.19 12.38 -7.32
N LEU A 83 7.44 12.35 -8.65
CA LEU A 83 6.58 11.73 -9.64
C LEU A 83 6.37 10.25 -9.38
N PHE A 84 7.35 9.48 -8.90
CA PHE A 84 7.15 8.04 -8.65
C PHE A 84 6.13 7.78 -7.53
N ILE A 85 6.05 8.69 -6.55
CA ILE A 85 5.06 8.61 -5.47
C ILE A 85 3.68 9.04 -6.00
N GLN A 86 3.63 10.09 -6.83
CA GLN A 86 2.40 10.58 -7.44
C GLN A 86 1.84 9.63 -8.53
N TRP A 87 2.70 8.80 -9.15
CA TRP A 87 2.31 7.82 -10.16
C TRP A 87 1.67 6.55 -9.57
N LYS A 88 1.90 6.25 -8.27
CA LYS A 88 1.27 5.09 -7.60
C LYS A 88 -0.28 5.12 -7.69
N PRO A 89 -0.96 6.23 -7.35
CA PRO A 89 -2.41 6.35 -7.58
C PRO A 89 -2.81 6.22 -9.06
N THR A 90 -2.05 6.82 -9.98
CA THR A 90 -2.33 6.72 -11.43
C THR A 90 -2.36 5.27 -11.90
N VAL A 91 -1.33 4.49 -11.58
CA VAL A 91 -1.22 3.09 -12.00
C VAL A 91 -2.37 2.27 -11.41
N LEU A 92 -2.72 2.50 -10.14
CA LEU A 92 -3.84 1.82 -9.50
C LEU A 92 -5.17 2.17 -10.18
N PHE A 93 -5.44 3.45 -10.44
CA PHE A 93 -6.66 3.88 -11.11
C PHE A 93 -6.77 3.30 -12.52
N TRP A 94 -5.70 3.30 -13.30
CA TRP A 94 -5.74 2.69 -14.63
C TRP A 94 -5.86 1.17 -14.60
N ALA A 95 -5.19 0.48 -13.68
CA ALA A 95 -5.35 -0.96 -13.51
C ALA A 95 -6.80 -1.33 -13.14
N LEU A 96 -7.41 -0.58 -12.20
CA LEU A 96 -8.81 -0.75 -11.86
C LEU A 96 -9.72 -0.43 -13.06
N GLY A 97 -9.53 0.71 -13.71
CA GLY A 97 -10.29 1.11 -14.89
C GLY A 97 -10.28 0.04 -15.98
N LEU A 98 -9.09 -0.48 -16.30
CA LEU A 98 -8.90 -1.60 -17.23
C LEU A 98 -9.59 -2.87 -16.75
N ALA A 99 -9.48 -3.23 -15.47
CA ALA A 99 -10.16 -4.39 -14.92
C ALA A 99 -11.68 -4.29 -15.09
N PHE A 100 -12.28 -3.15 -14.70
CA PHE A 100 -13.72 -2.90 -14.89
C PHE A 100 -14.09 -3.01 -16.37
N LEU A 101 -13.38 -2.32 -17.27
CA LEU A 101 -13.65 -2.37 -18.71
C LEU A 101 -13.49 -3.78 -19.30
N ALA A 102 -12.45 -4.52 -18.91
CA ALA A 102 -12.18 -5.88 -19.38
C ALA A 102 -13.22 -6.88 -18.86
N SER A 103 -13.71 -6.71 -17.64
CA SER A 103 -14.74 -7.59 -17.06
C SER A 103 -16.07 -7.55 -17.79
N SER A 104 -16.33 -6.50 -18.58
CA SER A 104 -17.52 -6.46 -19.44
C SER A 104 -17.42 -7.44 -20.62
N ARG A 105 -16.21 -7.89 -20.96
CA ARG A 105 -15.92 -8.85 -22.03
C ARG A 105 -15.47 -10.23 -21.53
N ILE A 106 -15.14 -10.35 -20.24
CA ILE A 106 -14.57 -11.56 -19.64
C ILE A 106 -15.51 -12.05 -18.52
N GLY A 107 -16.30 -13.07 -18.83
CA GLY A 107 -17.24 -13.72 -17.91
C GLY A 107 -18.69 -13.25 -18.04
N GLU A 108 -19.60 -13.93 -17.35
CA GLU A 108 -21.05 -13.66 -17.44
C GLU A 108 -21.54 -12.48 -16.58
N ARG A 109 -20.73 -12.06 -15.60
CA ARG A 109 -21.06 -10.98 -14.64
C ARG A 109 -19.95 -9.96 -14.59
N THR A 110 -20.33 -8.68 -14.58
CA THR A 110 -19.36 -7.58 -14.52
C THR A 110 -18.66 -7.53 -13.16
N LEU A 111 -17.49 -6.88 -13.08
CA LEU A 111 -16.80 -6.69 -11.81
C LEU A 111 -17.66 -5.91 -10.81
N THR A 112 -18.37 -4.87 -11.28
CA THR A 112 -19.26 -4.12 -10.40
C THR A 112 -20.35 -5.01 -9.82
N GLU A 113 -20.97 -5.87 -10.63
CA GLU A 113 -21.99 -6.81 -10.14
C GLU A 113 -21.41 -7.76 -9.08
N ARG A 114 -20.22 -8.32 -9.32
CA ARG A 114 -19.56 -9.23 -8.37
C ARG A 114 -19.22 -8.56 -7.04
N LEU A 115 -18.85 -7.28 -7.06
CA LEU A 115 -18.41 -6.54 -5.88
C LEU A 115 -19.58 -5.89 -5.11
N LEU A 116 -20.54 -5.30 -5.82
CA LEU A 116 -21.63 -4.54 -5.22
C LEU A 116 -22.89 -5.37 -4.95
N ALA A 117 -23.20 -6.40 -5.75
CA ALA A 117 -24.42 -7.19 -5.55
C ALA A 117 -24.52 -7.82 -4.15
N PRO A 118 -23.43 -8.36 -3.54
CA PRO A 118 -23.48 -8.86 -2.18
C PRO A 118 -23.78 -7.78 -1.13
N ALA A 119 -23.36 -6.53 -1.38
CA ALA A 119 -23.51 -5.42 -0.44
C ALA A 119 -24.89 -4.75 -0.52
N LEU A 120 -25.54 -4.78 -1.69
CA LEU A 120 -26.85 -4.16 -1.93
C LEU A 120 -28.03 -4.99 -1.39
N GLY A 121 -27.78 -6.28 -1.11
CA GLY A 121 -28.80 -7.21 -0.61
C GLY A 121 -29.92 -7.46 -1.61
N GLU A 122 -30.91 -8.27 -1.22
CA GLU A 122 -32.01 -8.68 -2.11
C GLU A 122 -32.98 -7.55 -2.51
N ARG A 123 -32.93 -6.40 -1.85
CA ARG A 123 -33.89 -5.30 -2.03
C ARG A 123 -33.59 -4.42 -3.25
N LEU A 124 -32.35 -4.41 -3.74
CA LEU A 124 -31.92 -3.62 -4.89
C LEU A 124 -31.55 -4.56 -6.04
N ARG A 125 -32.57 -5.06 -6.75
CA ARG A 125 -32.39 -5.86 -7.97
C ARG A 125 -32.09 -4.94 -9.14
N ALA A 126 -30.83 -4.88 -9.55
CA ALA A 126 -30.43 -4.21 -10.78
C ALA A 126 -30.43 -5.21 -11.96
N SER A 127 -30.88 -4.74 -13.12
CA SER A 127 -30.89 -5.54 -14.35
C SER A 127 -29.47 -5.72 -14.91
N PRO A 128 -29.21 -6.75 -15.74
CA PRO A 128 -27.91 -6.94 -16.39
C PRO A 128 -27.43 -5.71 -17.16
N ALA A 129 -28.35 -4.99 -17.82
CA ALA A 129 -28.04 -3.75 -18.54
C ALA A 129 -27.62 -2.61 -17.60
N GLN A 130 -28.21 -2.52 -16.41
CA GLN A 130 -27.82 -1.53 -15.38
C GLN A 130 -26.43 -1.85 -14.83
N TRP A 131 -26.11 -3.12 -14.59
CA TRP A 131 -24.79 -3.56 -14.17
C TRP A 131 -23.72 -3.27 -15.22
N GLN A 132 -24.01 -3.47 -16.50
CA GLN A 132 -23.11 -3.12 -17.58
C GLN A 132 -22.84 -1.62 -17.66
N ARG A 133 -23.90 -0.78 -17.58
CA ARG A 133 -23.76 0.69 -17.57
C ARG A 133 -22.91 1.14 -16.39
N LEU A 134 -23.20 0.66 -15.19
CA LEU A 134 -22.46 1.05 -13.98
C LEU A 134 -20.99 0.60 -14.04
N ASN A 135 -20.72 -0.59 -14.57
CA ASN A 135 -19.37 -1.09 -14.76
C ASN A 135 -18.59 -0.28 -15.79
N LEU A 136 -19.23 0.11 -16.90
CA LEU A 136 -18.64 1.00 -17.90
C LEU A 136 -18.34 2.38 -17.30
N SER A 137 -19.30 2.97 -16.59
CA SER A 137 -19.11 4.25 -15.90
C SER A 137 -17.98 4.19 -14.88
N SER A 138 -17.87 3.09 -14.12
CA SER A 138 -16.78 2.88 -13.16
C SER A 138 -15.43 2.80 -13.86
N GLY A 139 -15.33 2.03 -14.96
CA GLY A 139 -14.11 1.91 -15.74
C GLY A 139 -13.63 3.25 -16.32
N VAL A 140 -14.57 4.02 -16.90
CA VAL A 140 -14.30 5.36 -17.45
C VAL A 140 -13.90 6.34 -16.34
N LEU A 141 -14.61 6.34 -15.21
CA LEU A 141 -14.29 7.19 -14.06
C LEU A 141 -12.86 6.94 -13.57
N TYR A 142 -12.46 5.69 -13.38
CA TYR A 142 -11.10 5.34 -12.96
C TYR A 142 -10.05 5.72 -14.00
N ALA A 143 -10.33 5.58 -15.29
CA ALA A 143 -9.44 6.05 -16.34
C ALA A 143 -9.24 7.58 -16.28
N LEU A 144 -10.34 8.34 -16.11
CA LEU A 144 -10.33 9.79 -15.95
C LEU A 144 -9.60 10.23 -14.67
N LEU A 145 -9.82 9.55 -13.55
CA LEU A 145 -9.13 9.83 -12.29
C LEU A 145 -7.62 9.60 -12.41
N GLY A 146 -7.20 8.55 -13.11
CA GLY A 146 -5.77 8.33 -13.40
C GLY A 146 -5.17 9.45 -14.26
N ALA A 147 -5.88 9.89 -15.30
CA ALA A 147 -5.45 11.01 -16.13
C ALA A 147 -5.41 12.34 -15.34
N LEU A 148 -6.43 12.62 -14.55
CA LEU A 148 -6.49 13.80 -13.68
C LEU A 148 -5.37 13.77 -12.63
N ASN A 149 -5.09 12.60 -12.05
CA ASN A 149 -4.01 12.43 -11.09
C ASN A 149 -2.63 12.69 -11.73
N LEU A 150 -2.42 12.33 -13.01
CA LEU A 150 -1.22 12.75 -13.75
C LEU A 150 -1.16 14.26 -13.91
N VAL A 151 -2.26 14.92 -14.31
CA VAL A 151 -2.29 16.38 -14.42
C VAL A 151 -1.92 17.02 -13.08
N VAL A 152 -2.49 16.57 -11.97
CA VAL A 152 -2.14 17.07 -10.64
C VAL A 152 -0.67 16.77 -10.30
N ALA A 153 -0.19 15.56 -10.59
CA ALA A 153 1.19 15.15 -10.33
C ALA A 153 2.22 16.08 -11.00
N TYR A 154 1.96 16.47 -12.25
CA TYR A 154 2.86 17.34 -13.01
C TYR A 154 2.71 18.84 -12.74
N ASN A 155 1.62 19.25 -12.07
CA ASN A 155 1.31 20.66 -11.78
C ASN A 155 1.35 21.01 -10.27
N ALA A 156 1.82 20.10 -9.40
CA ALA A 156 1.85 20.25 -7.94
C ALA A 156 3.25 20.05 -7.33
#